data_AF-A0A090VAQ7-F1
#
_entry.id   AF-A0A090VAQ7-F1
#
_cell.length_a   1.000
_cell.length_b   1.000
_cell.length_c   1.000
_cell.angle_alpha   90.00
_cell.angle_beta   90.00
_cell.angle_gamma   90.00
#
_symmetry.space_group_name_H-M   'P 1'
#
loop_
_entity.id
_entity.type
_entity.pdbx_description
1 polymer ?
#
loop_
_entity_poly.entity_id
_entity_poly.type
_entity_poly.pdbx_seq_one_letter_code
_entity_poly.pdbx_strand_id
1 'polypeptide(L)'
;MELSVIISLIVGAFIAFYITTLPASSNNENPWFLFIAGAIAICAMILPGISGAFILIILGAYKALSDAFHDFDIKKILIFATGALVGLLSFSHLLKWLFKHYHNITLAVLTGFIFGSLNKVWPWKKTLTWHTNSEGIKSAVLQESVSPFSFDGNNQLLFAIILMILGFLTIFILEKVGNKKQ
;
A
#
# COMPACT_ATOMS: atom_id res chain seq x y z
N MET A 1 -22.28 -14.11 9.82
CA MET A 1 -20.88 -14.05 9.38
C MET A 1 -20.11 -15.02 10.27
N GLU A 2 -19.43 -16.01 9.70
CA GLU A 2 -18.65 -16.99 10.47
C GLU A 2 -17.60 -16.29 11.33
N LEU A 3 -17.38 -16.75 12.57
CA LEU A 3 -16.41 -16.15 13.51
C LEU A 3 -15.00 -16.03 12.89
N SER A 4 -14.61 -17.02 12.09
CA SER A 4 -13.35 -17.06 11.36
C SER A 4 -13.18 -15.89 10.37
N VAL A 5 -14.27 -15.44 9.74
CA VAL A 5 -14.27 -14.32 8.78
C VAL A 5 -14.01 -13.00 9.50
N ILE A 6 -14.67 -12.78 10.65
CA ILE A 6 -14.48 -11.58 11.47
C ILE A 6 -13.04 -11.50 11.99
N ILE A 7 -12.52 -12.61 12.52
CA ILE A 7 -11.13 -12.69 12.99
C ILE A 7 -10.15 -12.38 11.85
N SER A 8 -10.38 -12.97 10.67
CA SER A 8 -9.52 -12.76 9.50
C SER A 8 -9.52 -11.29 9.03
N LEU A 9 -10.67 -10.62 9.09
CA LEU A 9 -10.78 -9.19 8.79
C LEU A 9 -9.97 -8.35 9.77
N ILE A 10 -10.14 -8.58 11.08
CA ILE A 10 -9.44 -7.83 12.13
C ILE A 10 -7.92 -8.03 12.01
N VAL A 11 -7.49 -9.28 11.80
CA VAL A 11 -6.07 -9.61 11.61
C VAL A 11 -5.51 -8.93 10.38
N GLY A 12 -6.21 -8.98 9.23
CA GLY A 12 -5.81 -8.29 8.01
C GLY A 12 -5.67 -6.78 8.20
N ALA A 13 -6.64 -6.16 8.89
CA ALA A 13 -6.60 -4.72 9.20
C ALA A 13 -5.43 -4.35 10.13
N PHE A 14 -5.19 -5.14 11.17
CA PHE A 14 -4.09 -4.91 12.09
C PHE A 14 -2.73 -5.06 11.39
N ILE A 15 -2.55 -6.10 10.58
CA ILE A 15 -1.31 -6.31 9.82
C ILE A 15 -1.05 -5.15 8.86
N ALA A 16 -2.05 -4.75 8.07
CA ALA A 16 -1.88 -3.65 7.12
C ALA A 16 -1.59 -2.32 7.84
N PHE A 17 -2.31 -2.01 8.91
CA PHE A 17 -2.04 -0.84 9.73
C PHE A 17 -0.60 -0.85 10.27
N TYR A 18 -0.18 -1.96 10.87
CA TYR A 18 1.18 -2.12 11.39
C TYR A 18 2.23 -1.88 10.30
N ILE A 19 2.09 -2.53 9.14
CA ILE A 19 2.99 -2.34 7.98
C ILE A 19 3.06 -0.87 7.57
N THR A 20 1.93 -0.14 7.55
CA THR A 20 1.91 1.28 7.18
C THR A 20 2.59 2.23 8.18
N THR A 21 2.82 1.77 9.40
CA THR A 21 3.49 2.54 10.46
C THR A 21 4.97 2.19 10.61
N LEU A 22 5.47 1.18 9.89
CA LEU A 22 6.88 0.81 9.94
C LEU A 22 7.77 1.95 9.41
N PRO A 23 8.88 2.26 10.11
CA PRO A 23 9.87 3.20 9.60
C PRO A 23 10.61 2.62 8.40
N ALA A 24 11.18 3.49 7.58
CA ALA A 24 12.06 3.06 6.49
C ALA A 24 13.35 2.46 7.03
N SER A 25 13.73 1.29 6.51
CA SER A 25 15.01 0.66 6.81
C SER A 25 16.15 1.41 6.11
N SER A 26 17.38 1.27 6.64
CA SER A 26 18.58 1.81 5.98
C SER A 26 18.74 1.22 4.57
N ASN A 27 19.32 2.00 3.65
CA ASN A 27 19.55 1.56 2.28
C ASN A 27 20.37 0.25 2.27
N ASN A 28 19.90 -0.74 1.52
CA ASN A 28 20.58 -2.01 1.37
C ASN A 28 20.82 -2.28 -0.12
N GLU A 29 22.10 -2.24 -0.50
CA GLU A 29 22.53 -2.36 -1.89
C GLU A 29 22.87 -3.80 -2.30
N ASN A 30 22.67 -4.77 -1.39
CA ASN A 30 22.95 -6.16 -1.69
C ASN A 30 22.06 -6.66 -2.85
N PRO A 31 22.63 -7.18 -3.96
CA PRO A 31 21.84 -7.64 -5.10
C PRO A 31 20.84 -8.74 -4.74
N TRP A 32 21.18 -9.65 -3.82
CA TRP A 32 20.26 -10.69 -3.35
C TRP A 32 19.08 -10.11 -2.58
N PHE A 33 19.34 -9.03 -1.82
CA PHE A 33 18.28 -8.29 -1.15
C PHE A 33 17.34 -7.62 -2.15
N LEU A 34 17.89 -7.03 -3.22
CA LEU A 34 17.10 -6.39 -4.27
C LEU A 34 16.16 -7.37 -5.00
N PHE A 35 16.60 -8.61 -5.21
CA PHE A 35 15.76 -9.69 -5.74
C PHE A 35 14.55 -9.96 -4.83
N ILE A 36 14.79 -10.19 -3.54
CA ILE A 36 13.73 -10.47 -2.56
C ILE A 36 12.80 -9.27 -2.41
N ALA A 37 13.36 -8.05 -2.36
CA ALA A 37 12.58 -6.83 -2.28
C ALA A 37 11.67 -6.64 -3.50
N GLY A 38 12.15 -6.94 -4.71
CA GLY A 38 11.34 -6.94 -5.93
C GLY A 38 10.21 -7.98 -5.89
N ALA A 39 10.52 -9.19 -5.41
CA ALA A 39 9.51 -10.23 -5.23
C ALA A 39 8.41 -9.83 -4.23
N ILE A 40 8.76 -9.26 -3.08
CA ILE A 40 7.77 -8.83 -2.08
C ILE A 40 6.98 -7.61 -2.57
N ALA A 41 7.65 -6.63 -3.19
CA ALA A 41 7.03 -5.40 -3.66
C ALA A 41 5.96 -5.63 -4.72
N ILE A 42 6.20 -6.54 -5.68
CA ILE A 42 5.19 -6.87 -6.69
C ILE A 42 4.02 -7.65 -6.09
N CYS A 43 4.26 -8.53 -5.11
CA CYS A 43 3.17 -9.22 -4.39
C CYS A 43 2.28 -8.20 -3.68
N ALA A 44 2.90 -7.22 -3.02
CA ALA A 44 2.19 -6.14 -2.36
C ALA A 44 1.38 -5.30 -3.35
N MET A 45 1.87 -5.08 -4.57
CA MET A 45 1.17 -4.32 -5.61
C MET A 45 -0.08 -5.02 -6.16
N ILE A 46 -0.18 -6.34 -6.01
CA ILE A 46 -1.42 -7.10 -6.34
C ILE A 46 -2.43 -6.98 -5.20
N LEU A 47 -1.97 -6.85 -3.95
CA LEU A 47 -2.83 -6.80 -2.78
C LEU A 47 -3.50 -5.42 -2.67
N PRO A 48 -4.84 -5.35 -2.54
CA PRO A 48 -5.52 -4.08 -2.33
C PRO A 48 -5.09 -3.43 -1.02
N GLY A 49 -4.88 -2.11 -1.05
CA GLY A 49 -4.52 -1.31 0.13
C GLY A 49 -3.01 -1.17 0.39
N ILE A 50 -2.12 -1.90 -0.29
CA ILE A 50 -0.67 -1.74 -0.09
C ILE A 50 0.02 -1.36 -1.41
N SER A 51 0.86 -0.32 -1.37
CA SER A 51 1.66 0.11 -2.52
C SER A 51 3.01 -0.59 -2.55
N GLY A 52 3.38 -1.19 -3.69
CA GLY A 52 4.69 -1.85 -3.87
C GLY A 52 5.87 -0.89 -3.68
N ALA A 53 5.76 0.36 -4.16
CA ALA A 53 6.80 1.37 -3.96
C ALA A 53 6.99 1.73 -2.47
N PHE A 54 5.89 1.78 -1.71
CA PHE A 54 5.95 2.01 -0.26
C PHE A 54 6.64 0.85 0.47
N ILE A 55 6.37 -0.39 0.07
CA ILE A 55 7.09 -1.57 0.59
C ILE A 55 8.59 -1.49 0.27
N LEU A 56 8.97 -1.06 -0.94
CA LEU A 56 10.39 -0.86 -1.26
C LEU A 56 11.08 0.20 -0.39
N ILE A 57 10.35 1.25 -0.01
CA ILE A 57 10.86 2.28 0.91
C ILE A 57 11.05 1.69 2.31
N ILE A 58 10.06 0.95 2.84
CA ILE A 58 10.18 0.30 4.15
C ILE A 58 11.35 -0.68 4.19
N LEU A 59 11.50 -1.47 3.12
CA LEU A 59 12.60 -2.42 2.98
C LEU A 59 13.96 -1.73 2.77
N GLY A 60 14.02 -0.45 2.42
CA GLY A 60 15.28 0.24 2.11
C GLY A 60 15.85 -0.14 0.74
N ALA A 61 15.05 -0.70 -0.16
CA ALA A 61 15.44 -1.05 -1.53
C ALA A 61 15.09 0.03 -2.57
N TYR A 62 14.22 0.99 -2.20
CA TYR A 62 13.73 2.01 -3.13
C TYR A 62 14.85 2.85 -3.72
N LYS A 63 15.80 3.32 -2.90
CA LYS A 63 16.92 4.14 -3.36
C LYS A 63 17.84 3.35 -4.29
N ALA A 64 18.26 2.14 -3.87
CA ALA A 64 19.07 1.25 -4.72
C ALA A 64 18.44 0.97 -6.09
N LEU A 65 17.11 0.79 -6.16
CA LEU A 65 16.39 0.61 -7.41
C LEU A 65 16.31 1.92 -8.23
N SER A 66 16.01 3.04 -7.59
CA SER A 66 15.92 4.36 -8.23
C SER A 66 17.26 4.76 -8.85
N ASP A 67 18.36 4.58 -8.11
CA ASP A 67 19.72 4.86 -8.57
C ASP A 67 20.08 3.93 -9.75
N ALA A 68 19.70 2.65 -9.68
CA ALA A 68 19.90 1.72 -10.79
C ALA A 68 19.17 2.16 -12.08
N PHE A 69 17.97 2.72 -11.98
CA PHE A 69 17.27 3.29 -13.14
C PHE A 69 17.92 4.57 -13.65
N HIS A 70 18.40 5.43 -12.76
CA HIS A 70 19.09 6.67 -13.13
C HIS A 70 20.42 6.39 -13.84
N ASP A 71 21.21 5.47 -13.31
CA ASP A 71 22.54 5.11 -13.82
C ASP A 71 22.48 4.05 -14.94
N PHE A 72 21.28 3.62 -15.34
CA PHE A 72 21.08 2.49 -16.26
C PHE A 72 21.87 1.23 -15.86
N ASP A 73 21.92 0.92 -14.57
CA ASP A 73 22.52 -0.32 -14.05
C ASP A 73 21.62 -1.52 -14.38
N ILE A 74 21.77 -2.03 -15.60
CA ILE A 74 20.99 -3.15 -16.14
C ILE A 74 21.09 -4.39 -15.26
N LYS A 75 22.21 -4.60 -14.56
CA LYS A 75 22.37 -5.78 -13.70
C LYS A 75 21.41 -5.70 -12.52
N LYS A 76 21.39 -4.58 -11.79
CA LYS A 76 20.46 -4.39 -10.66
C LYS A 76 19.01 -4.42 -11.12
N ILE A 77 18.69 -3.76 -12.24
CA ILE A 77 17.34 -3.77 -12.82
C ILE A 77 16.90 -5.20 -13.15
N LEU A 78 17.76 -6.01 -13.77
CA LEU A 78 17.42 -7.39 -14.16
C LEU A 78 17.27 -8.30 -12.94
N ILE A 79 18.08 -8.12 -11.90
CA ILE A 79 17.93 -8.83 -10.63
C ILE A 79 16.60 -8.47 -9.95
N PHE A 80 16.25 -7.19 -9.91
CA PHE A 80 14.95 -6.74 -9.41
C PHE A 80 13.80 -7.33 -10.24
N ALA A 81 13.89 -7.24 -11.57
CA ALA A 81 12.85 -7.68 -12.50
C ALA A 81 12.62 -9.19 -12.44
N THR A 82 13.69 -9.98 -12.33
CA THR A 82 13.58 -11.44 -12.14
C THR A 82 12.94 -11.77 -10.79
N GLY A 83 13.31 -11.07 -9.72
CA GLY A 83 12.64 -11.17 -8.41
C GLY A 83 11.15 -10.87 -8.50
N ALA A 84 10.80 -9.76 -9.16
CA ALA A 84 9.42 -9.37 -9.40
C ALA A 84 8.67 -10.41 -10.25
N LEU A 85 9.27 -10.96 -11.31
CA LEU A 85 8.61 -12.00 -12.11
C LEU A 85 8.33 -13.27 -11.27
N VAL A 86 9.32 -13.73 -10.51
CA VAL A 86 9.16 -14.91 -9.64
C VAL A 86 8.11 -14.66 -8.56
N GLY A 87 8.13 -13.48 -7.92
CA GLY A 87 7.15 -13.07 -6.92
C GLY A 87 5.73 -13.02 -7.50
N LEU A 88 5.55 -12.35 -8.64
CA LEU A 88 4.28 -12.22 -9.34
C LEU A 88 3.67 -13.57 -9.69
N LEU A 89 4.46 -14.45 -10.32
CA LEU A 89 3.98 -15.78 -10.73
C LEU A 89 3.61 -16.62 -9.50
N SER A 90 4.50 -16.71 -8.52
CA SER A 90 4.28 -17.52 -7.31
C SER A 90 3.05 -17.04 -6.54
N PHE A 91 2.93 -15.72 -6.36
CA PHE A 91 1.84 -15.11 -5.61
C PHE A 91 0.51 -15.18 -6.34
N SER A 92 0.49 -15.00 -7.66
CA SER A 92 -0.73 -15.16 -8.46
C SER A 92 -1.32 -16.56 -8.33
N HIS A 93 -0.47 -17.60 -8.29
CA HIS A 93 -0.91 -18.97 -8.04
C HIS A 93 -1.44 -19.17 -6.61
N LEU A 94 -0.73 -18.64 -5.61
CA LEU A 94 -1.16 -18.68 -4.22
C LEU A 94 -2.53 -18.01 -4.03
N LEU A 95 -2.71 -16.81 -4.58
CA LEU A 95 -3.92 -16.01 -4.44
C LEU A 95 -5.10 -16.69 -5.13
N LYS A 96 -4.87 -17.28 -6.32
CA LYS A 96 -5.86 -18.10 -7.02
C LYS A 96 -6.28 -19.31 -6.20
N TRP A 97 -5.32 -19.98 -5.56
CA TRP A 97 -5.60 -21.12 -4.69
C TRP A 97 -6.39 -20.71 -3.43
N LEU A 98 -6.01 -19.61 -2.79
CA LEU A 98 -6.72 -19.04 -1.64
C LEU A 98 -8.16 -18.69 -1.98
N PHE A 99 -8.42 -18.05 -3.12
CA PHE A 99 -9.79 -17.75 -3.54
C PHE A 99 -10.62 -19.00 -3.87
N LYS A 100 -10.00 -20.08 -4.34
CA LYS A 100 -10.69 -21.34 -4.64
C LYS A 100 -11.08 -22.12 -3.39
N HIS A 101 -10.23 -22.14 -2.37
CA HIS A 101 -10.44 -22.97 -1.17
C HIS A 101 -10.94 -22.18 0.05
N TYR A 102 -10.64 -20.88 0.13
CA TYR A 102 -10.90 -20.02 1.30
C TYR A 102 -11.50 -18.67 0.90
N HIS A 103 -12.49 -18.67 -0.02
CA HIS A 103 -13.04 -17.47 -0.63
C HIS A 103 -13.44 -16.37 0.38
N ASN A 104 -14.33 -16.70 1.34
CA ASN A 104 -14.84 -15.74 2.33
C ASN A 104 -13.74 -15.20 3.26
N ILE A 105 -12.79 -16.06 3.66
CA ILE A 105 -11.67 -15.68 4.50
C ILE A 105 -10.72 -14.75 3.72
N THR A 106 -10.41 -15.09 2.47
CA THR A 106 -9.56 -14.28 1.60
C THR A 106 -10.17 -12.90 1.40
N LEU A 107 -11.46 -12.82 1.06
CA LEU A 107 -12.17 -11.54 0.95
C LEU A 107 -12.13 -10.73 2.25
N ALA A 108 -12.30 -11.39 3.40
CA ALA A 108 -12.24 -10.72 4.70
C ALA A 108 -10.85 -10.16 5.00
N VAL A 109 -9.78 -10.93 4.75
CA VAL A 109 -8.40 -10.46 4.88
C VAL A 109 -8.16 -9.27 3.96
N LEU A 110 -8.49 -9.38 2.67
CA LEU A 110 -8.28 -8.28 1.71
C LEU A 110 -9.07 -7.02 2.09
N THR A 111 -10.30 -7.19 2.57
CA THR A 111 -11.12 -6.09 3.09
C THR A 111 -10.46 -5.46 4.31
N GLY A 112 -9.96 -6.28 5.24
CA GLY A 112 -9.16 -5.84 6.38
C GLY A 112 -7.94 -5.03 5.93
N PHE A 113 -7.18 -5.51 4.95
CA PHE A 113 -6.03 -4.79 4.40
C PHE A 113 -6.39 -3.41 3.86
N ILE A 114 -7.51 -3.29 3.13
CA ILE A 114 -8.03 -1.99 2.68
C ILE A 114 -8.30 -1.08 3.88
N PHE A 115 -9.06 -1.55 4.87
CA PHE A 115 -9.36 -0.76 6.08
C PHE A 115 -8.10 -0.34 6.84
N GLY A 116 -7.16 -1.26 7.07
CA GLY A 116 -5.91 -0.97 7.79
C GLY A 116 -5.03 0.05 7.07
N SER A 117 -5.05 0.04 5.73
CA SER A 117 -4.27 0.98 4.92
C SER A 117 -4.81 2.42 4.89
N LEU A 118 -6.07 2.64 5.29
CA LEU A 118 -6.71 3.96 5.29
C LEU A 118 -5.92 4.99 6.11
N ASN A 119 -5.22 4.56 7.16
CA ASN A 119 -4.37 5.44 7.95
C ASN A 119 -3.27 6.12 7.11
N LYS A 120 -2.70 5.40 6.14
CA LYS A 120 -1.61 5.94 5.31
C LYS A 120 -2.10 7.00 4.34
N VAL A 121 -3.27 6.81 3.75
CA VAL A 121 -3.90 7.75 2.81
C VAL A 121 -4.75 8.82 3.49
N TRP A 122 -4.83 8.80 4.82
CA TRP A 122 -5.58 9.76 5.60
C TRP A 122 -5.11 11.21 5.33
N PRO A 123 -6.00 12.13 4.92
CA PRO A 123 -5.56 13.44 4.45
C PRO A 123 -5.18 14.41 5.59
N TRP A 124 -5.75 14.24 6.79
CA TRP A 124 -5.51 15.14 7.91
C TRP A 124 -4.35 14.63 8.78
N LYS A 125 -3.14 15.17 8.54
CA LYS A 125 -1.94 14.80 9.30
C LYS A 125 -1.25 16.03 9.90
N LYS A 126 -0.80 15.93 11.16
CA LYS A 126 0.04 16.95 11.79
C LYS A 126 1.50 16.54 11.72
N THR A 127 2.35 17.44 11.26
CA THR A 127 3.81 17.24 11.20
C THR A 127 4.40 17.56 12.57
N LEU A 128 4.81 16.55 13.33
CA LEU A 128 5.36 16.72 14.68
C LEU A 128 6.85 17.09 14.65
N THR A 129 7.61 16.57 13.67
CA THR A 129 9.04 16.85 13.54
C THR A 129 9.44 17.13 12.10
N TRP A 130 10.27 18.16 11.94
CA TRP A 130 10.90 18.54 10.68
C TRP A 130 12.32 17.99 10.66
N HIS A 131 12.71 17.18 9.67
CA HIS A 131 14.12 16.96 9.39
C HIS A 131 14.50 17.69 8.10
N THR A 132 15.61 18.41 8.15
CA THR A 132 16.23 19.03 6.99
C THR A 132 17.18 18.02 6.37
N ASN A 133 16.93 17.62 5.12
CA ASN A 133 17.84 16.75 4.36
C ASN A 133 19.12 17.54 3.96
N SER A 134 20.18 16.84 3.51
CA SER A 134 21.47 17.44 3.09
C SER A 134 21.35 18.47 1.95
N GLU A 135 20.21 18.55 1.28
CA GLU A 135 19.87 19.54 0.23
C GLU A 135 19.02 20.73 0.75
N GLY A 136 18.84 20.87 2.07
CA GLY A 136 18.08 21.98 2.66
C GLY A 136 16.55 21.83 2.60
N ILE A 137 16.03 20.70 2.09
CA ILE A 137 14.59 20.43 2.00
C ILE A 137 14.08 19.91 3.36
N LYS A 138 13.13 20.64 3.96
CA LYS A 138 12.41 20.23 5.18
C LYS A 138 11.41 19.14 4.84
N SER A 139 11.69 17.91 5.25
CA SER A 139 10.75 16.80 5.14
C SER A 139 10.14 16.50 6.51
N ALA A 140 8.82 16.34 6.55
CA ALA A 140 8.13 15.95 7.78
C ALA A 140 8.43 14.47 8.06
N VAL A 141 9.15 14.19 9.14
CA VAL A 141 9.62 12.82 9.45
C VAL A 141 8.62 12.03 10.25
N LEU A 142 7.91 12.70 11.16
CA LEU A 142 6.80 12.12 11.90
C LEU A 142 5.53 12.89 11.61
N GLN A 143 4.56 12.19 11.05
CA GLN A 143 3.22 12.68 10.79
C GLN A 143 2.24 11.85 11.61
N GLU A 144 1.45 12.52 12.44
CA GLU A 144 0.38 11.87 13.19
C GLU A 144 -0.96 12.12 12.48
N SER A 145 -1.71 11.05 12.24
CA SER A 145 -3.06 11.12 11.67
C SER A 145 -4.02 11.70 12.72
N VAL A 146 -4.54 12.89 12.47
CA VAL A 146 -5.48 13.58 13.37
C VAL A 146 -6.89 13.59 12.80
N SER A 147 -7.87 13.85 13.67
CA SER A 147 -9.24 14.02 13.21
C SER A 147 -9.39 15.27 12.31
N PRO A 148 -10.35 15.28 11.36
CA PRO A 148 -10.61 16.46 10.52
C PRO A 148 -11.05 17.69 11.32
N PHE A 149 -11.65 17.45 12.49
CA PHE A 149 -12.13 18.49 13.40
C PHE A 149 -10.99 19.11 14.23
N SER A 150 -9.88 18.40 14.36
CA SER A 150 -8.69 18.82 15.11
C SER A 150 -7.55 19.27 14.19
N PHE A 151 -7.82 19.42 12.89
CA PHE A 151 -6.82 19.86 11.92
C PHE A 151 -6.62 21.37 11.99
N ASP A 152 -5.37 21.82 12.11
CA ASP A 152 -5.05 23.23 12.37
C ASP A 152 -5.27 24.16 11.15
N GLY A 153 -5.49 23.58 9.95
CA GLY A 153 -5.75 24.32 8.72
C GLY A 153 -7.19 24.21 8.22
N ASN A 154 -7.45 24.66 6.98
CA ASN A 154 -8.73 24.40 6.33
C ASN A 154 -8.86 22.90 6.05
N ASN A 155 -9.74 22.23 6.79
CA ASN A 155 -9.92 20.78 6.69
C ASN A 155 -10.60 20.34 5.38
N GLN A 156 -11.21 21.26 4.61
CA GLN A 156 -11.92 20.99 3.36
C GLN A 156 -12.92 19.81 3.46
N LEU A 157 -13.45 19.55 4.66
CA LEU A 157 -14.24 18.35 4.95
C LEU A 157 -15.50 18.28 4.09
N LEU A 158 -16.15 19.41 3.82
CA LEU A 158 -17.31 19.47 2.94
C LEU A 158 -16.99 18.99 1.52
N PHE A 159 -15.87 19.46 0.95
CA PHE A 159 -15.42 19.01 -0.38
C PHE A 159 -15.06 17.53 -0.39
N ALA A 160 -14.41 17.03 0.66
CA ALA A 160 -14.10 15.61 0.81
C ALA A 160 -15.38 14.75 0.83
N ILE A 161 -16.41 15.16 1.56
CA ILE A 161 -17.71 14.46 1.60
C ILE A 161 -18.40 14.52 0.23
N ILE A 162 -18.41 15.68 -0.44
CA ILE A 162 -19.01 15.81 -1.78
C ILE A 162 -18.32 14.87 -2.77
N LEU A 163 -16.98 14.83 -2.79
CA LEU A 163 -16.22 13.94 -3.66
C LEU A 163 -16.43 12.46 -3.32
N MET A 164 -16.54 12.11 -2.03
CA MET A 164 -16.86 10.76 -1.59
C MET A 164 -18.23 10.31 -2.10
N ILE A 165 -19.26 11.17 -1.99
CA ILE A 165 -20.61 10.89 -2.49
C ILE A 165 -20.60 10.77 -4.02
N LEU A 166 -19.94 11.69 -4.72
CA LEU A 166 -19.83 11.65 -6.19
C LEU A 166 -19.12 10.37 -6.66
N GLY A 167 -18.04 9.98 -6.00
CA GLY A 167 -17.33 8.72 -6.28
C GLY A 167 -18.22 7.50 -6.08
N PHE A 168 -18.94 7.43 -4.96
CA PHE A 168 -19.91 6.36 -4.69
C PHE A 168 -21.03 6.30 -5.75
N LEU A 169 -21.64 7.44 -6.07
CA LEU A 169 -22.68 7.53 -7.09
C LEU A 169 -22.19 7.11 -8.47
N THR A 170 -20.94 7.47 -8.82
CA THR A 170 -20.32 7.08 -10.08
C THR A 170 -20.21 5.55 -10.19
N ILE A 171 -19.71 4.88 -9.14
CA ILE A 171 -19.62 3.42 -9.09
C ILE A 171 -21.02 2.79 -9.18
N PHE A 172 -21.98 3.31 -8.41
CA PHE A 172 -23.35 2.81 -8.39
C PHE A 172 -24.04 2.92 -9.77
N ILE A 173 -23.85 4.03 -10.47
CA ILE A 173 -24.39 4.23 -11.82
C ILE A 173 -23.73 3.25 -12.81
N LEU A 174 -22.40 3.11 -12.76
CA LEU A 174 -21.66 2.19 -13.63
C LEU A 174 -22.12 0.74 -13.43
N GLU A 175 -22.30 0.30 -12.18
CA GLU A 175 -22.83 -1.03 -11.86
C GLU A 175 -24.23 -1.22 -12.45
N LYS A 176 -25.13 -0.25 -12.24
CA LYS A 176 -26.52 -0.33 -12.73
C LYS A 176 -26.61 -0.34 -14.26
N VAL A 177 -25.73 0.40 -14.95
CA VAL A 177 -25.67 0.42 -16.42
C VAL A 177 -25.06 -0.88 -16.97
N GLY A 178 -24.02 -1.40 -16.32
CA GLY A 178 -23.36 -2.65 -16.71
C GLY A 178 -24.28 -3.87 -16.55
N ASN A 179 -25.04 -3.93 -15.45
CA ASN A 179 -25.94 -5.05 -15.17
C ASN A 179 -27.19 -5.09 -16.06
N LYS A 180 -27.50 -3.99 -16.77
CA LYS A 180 -28.62 -3.92 -17.74
C LYS A 180 -28.28 -4.53 -19.11
N LYS A 181 -27.01 -4.91 -19.34
CA LYS A 181 -26.50 -5.49 -20.60
C LYS A 181 -26.19 -6.99 -20.53
N GLN A 182 -26.41 -7.63 -19.38
CA GLN A 182 -26.42 -9.09 -19.22
C GLN A 182 -27.87 -9.57 -19.11
#